data_AF-A0A1G7A5Q6-F1
#
_entry.id   AF-A0A1G7A5Q6-F1
#
_cell.length_a   1.000
_cell.length_b   1.000
_cell.length_c   1.000
_cell.angle_alpha   90.00
_cell.angle_beta   90.00
_cell.angle_gamma   90.00
#
_symmetry.space_group_name_H-M   'P 1'
#
loop_
_entity.id
_entity.type
_entity.pdbx_description
1 polymer ?
#
loop_
_entity_poly.entity_id
_entity_poly.type
_entity_poly.pdbx_seq_one_letter_code
_entity_poly.pdbx_strand_id
1 'polypeptide(L)'
;MDYKKEKDIILAICYDFDKTLTPDDMQAQGFIQSLEQNVDEFWNESNKLAEDNDMDQNLAWMYKMTKDSRGKHIFNKKTLSEYGANVELFPGVEEWFDRINNYGKEKGIQVEHYIISSGLKEMIEGTKIASYFKKIYASSFYYDADGVAVWPAQCINYTSKTQFLFRIKKGALDFNDTKVNDYFKEDEYRVPFRNMVYIGDSDTDIPCMKLVSTNGGYSIGVHGKDSKNKVFKMIEENRIKYFTEADYTEGSELEILVKNIIDRTAANEILERKNAECLREMKRERTNKDEDYIKKEDLIDQLSESPSFSKTHEIIKKMSPIDSWGSKQIKRILKIALANNQVRYILKDHDVKNFYEDICKKSTSRFSQEIKDIIG
;
A
#
# COMPACT_ATOMS: atom_id res chain seq x y z
N MET A 1 23.84 -13.88 16.11
CA MET A 1 23.51 -13.50 14.72
C MET A 1 22.07 -13.91 14.51
N ASP A 2 21.14 -12.99 14.74
CA ASP A 2 19.73 -13.25 14.46
C ASP A 2 19.54 -13.11 12.95
N TYR A 3 19.55 -14.24 12.24
CA TYR A 3 18.97 -14.33 10.91
C TYR A 3 17.46 -14.06 11.07
N LYS A 4 17.06 -12.78 11.05
CA LYS A 4 15.66 -12.43 10.85
C LYS A 4 15.25 -13.10 9.53
N LYS A 5 14.38 -14.11 9.65
CA LYS A 5 13.72 -14.77 8.53
C LYS A 5 13.27 -13.69 7.54
N GLU A 6 13.68 -13.81 6.29
CA GLU A 6 13.31 -12.84 5.26
C GLU A 6 11.78 -12.76 5.23
N LYS A 7 11.24 -11.54 5.35
CA LYS A 7 9.79 -11.33 5.40
C LYS A 7 9.23 -11.69 4.03
N ASP A 8 8.26 -12.60 3.99
CA ASP A 8 7.59 -12.97 2.74
C ASP A 8 7.03 -11.71 2.06
N ILE A 9 7.31 -11.56 0.76
CA ILE A 9 6.75 -10.46 -0.01
C ILE A 9 5.32 -10.83 -0.38
N ILE A 10 4.38 -10.01 0.06
CA ILE A 10 2.95 -10.24 -0.14
C ILE A 10 2.41 -9.22 -1.13
N LEU A 11 1.71 -9.69 -2.16
CA LEU A 11 0.85 -8.89 -3.03
C LEU A 11 -0.60 -9.17 -2.66
N ALA A 12 -1.30 -8.18 -2.12
CA ALA A 12 -2.74 -8.30 -1.86
C ALA A 12 -3.53 -7.88 -3.08
N ILE A 13 -4.39 -8.76 -3.58
CA ILE A 13 -5.39 -8.43 -4.59
C ILE A 13 -6.75 -8.31 -3.89
N CYS A 14 -7.28 -7.10 -3.88
CA CYS A 14 -8.56 -6.75 -3.30
C CYS A 14 -9.59 -6.64 -4.43
N TYR A 15 -10.71 -7.33 -4.27
CA TYR A 15 -11.78 -7.35 -5.25
C TYR A 15 -13.04 -6.73 -4.63
N ASP A 16 -13.74 -5.89 -5.40
CA ASP A 16 -15.19 -5.84 -5.25
C ASP A 16 -15.80 -7.18 -5.71
N PHE A 17 -17.07 -7.42 -5.43
CA PHE A 17 -17.71 -8.69 -5.75
C PHE A 17 -18.70 -8.56 -6.90
N ASP A 18 -19.80 -7.84 -6.67
CA ASP A 18 -20.85 -7.63 -7.66
C ASP A 18 -20.29 -6.90 -8.89
N LYS A 19 -20.69 -7.32 -10.10
CA LYS A 19 -20.20 -6.78 -11.39
C LYS A 19 -18.69 -6.86 -11.59
N THR A 20 -17.95 -7.49 -10.67
CA THR A 20 -16.50 -7.63 -10.70
C THR A 20 -16.09 -9.10 -10.84
N LEU A 21 -16.56 -9.97 -9.93
CA LEU A 21 -16.39 -11.42 -10.00
C LEU A 21 -17.66 -12.13 -10.51
N THR A 22 -18.81 -11.45 -10.41
CA THR A 22 -20.12 -11.89 -10.91
C THR A 22 -20.61 -10.92 -11.98
N PRO A 23 -21.44 -11.35 -12.95
CA PRO A 23 -22.00 -10.44 -13.95
C PRO A 23 -23.05 -9.48 -13.37
N ASP A 24 -23.76 -9.91 -12.34
CA ASP A 24 -24.89 -9.20 -11.73
C ASP A 24 -24.75 -9.07 -10.21
N ASP A 25 -25.60 -8.22 -9.62
CA ASP A 25 -25.70 -8.04 -8.17
C ASP A 25 -26.17 -9.36 -7.51
N MET A 26 -25.44 -9.88 -6.53
CA MET A 26 -25.67 -11.21 -5.95
C MET A 26 -27.10 -11.40 -5.43
N GLN A 27 -27.71 -10.35 -4.86
CA GLN A 27 -29.07 -10.40 -4.31
C GLN A 27 -30.11 -10.57 -5.43
N ALA A 28 -29.81 -10.06 -6.62
CA ALA A 28 -30.65 -10.19 -7.81
C ALA A 28 -30.51 -11.55 -8.51
N GLN A 29 -29.62 -12.43 -8.04
CA GLN A 29 -29.42 -13.77 -8.60
C GLN A 29 -30.25 -14.83 -7.86
N GLY A 30 -31.53 -14.54 -7.62
CA GLY A 30 -32.53 -15.50 -7.13
C GLY A 30 -33.15 -15.17 -5.77
N PHE A 31 -32.46 -14.41 -4.91
CA PHE A 31 -33.02 -14.07 -3.60
C PHE A 31 -34.18 -13.08 -3.72
N ILE A 32 -34.01 -11.96 -4.43
CA ILE A 32 -35.09 -10.96 -4.58
C ILE A 32 -36.32 -11.58 -5.25
N GLN A 33 -36.12 -12.45 -6.24
CA GLN A 33 -37.19 -13.16 -6.93
C GLN A 33 -37.94 -14.12 -6.01
N SER A 34 -37.26 -14.73 -5.03
CA SER A 34 -37.92 -15.61 -4.05
C SER A 34 -38.82 -14.83 -3.10
N LEU A 35 -38.62 -13.52 -2.95
CA LEU A 35 -39.53 -12.63 -2.24
C LEU A 35 -40.79 -12.29 -3.07
N GLU A 36 -40.98 -12.88 -4.25
CA GLU A 36 -42.08 -12.58 -5.18
C GLU A 36 -42.08 -11.12 -5.63
N GLN A 37 -40.91 -10.48 -5.68
CA GLN A 37 -40.71 -9.11 -6.11
C GLN A 37 -39.90 -9.05 -7.40
N ASN A 38 -40.16 -8.04 -8.21
CA ASN A 38 -39.29 -7.70 -9.33
C ASN A 38 -38.02 -7.00 -8.81
N VAL A 39 -36.87 -7.24 -9.44
CA VAL A 39 -35.57 -6.65 -9.04
C VAL A 39 -35.60 -5.13 -9.09
N ASP A 40 -36.15 -4.53 -10.15
CA ASP A 40 -36.21 -3.08 -10.31
C ASP A 40 -37.14 -2.44 -9.28
N GLU A 41 -38.29 -3.07 -9.02
CA GLU A 41 -39.23 -2.65 -7.98
C GLU A 41 -38.59 -2.74 -6.59
N PHE A 42 -37.83 -3.81 -6.33
CA PHE A 42 -37.12 -3.99 -5.07
C PHE A 42 -36.18 -2.82 -4.80
N TRP A 43 -35.32 -2.48 -5.77
CA TRP A 43 -34.34 -1.41 -5.67
C TRP A 43 -34.96 -0.01 -5.65
N ASN A 44 -36.02 0.23 -6.44
CA ASN A 44 -36.70 1.52 -6.42
C ASN A 44 -37.32 1.82 -5.05
N GLU A 45 -37.98 0.83 -4.45
CA GLU A 45 -38.57 0.99 -3.12
C GLU A 45 -37.51 1.10 -2.01
N SER A 46 -36.39 0.35 -2.08
CA SER A 46 -35.33 0.47 -1.07
C SER A 46 -34.57 1.80 -1.18
N ASN A 47 -34.32 2.28 -2.39
CA ASN A 47 -33.73 3.59 -2.63
C ASN A 47 -34.65 4.71 -2.17
N LYS A 48 -35.95 4.61 -2.46
CA LYS A 48 -36.96 5.56 -1.97
C LYS A 48 -37.04 5.54 -0.43
N LEU A 49 -37.02 4.36 0.19
CA LEU A 49 -36.99 4.24 1.64
C LEU A 49 -35.75 4.94 2.22
N ALA A 50 -34.60 4.81 1.57
CA ALA A 50 -33.38 5.48 1.99
C ALA A 50 -33.49 7.00 1.90
N GLU A 51 -33.97 7.51 0.76
CA GLU A 51 -34.17 8.95 0.52
C GLU A 51 -35.20 9.56 1.48
N ASP A 52 -36.36 8.93 1.64
CA ASP A 52 -37.46 9.44 2.46
C ASP A 52 -37.10 9.48 3.97
N ASN A 53 -36.03 8.80 4.41
CA ASN A 53 -35.66 8.63 5.83
C ASN A 53 -34.19 8.90 6.16
N ASP A 54 -33.42 9.52 5.27
CA ASP A 54 -31.98 9.77 5.43
C ASP A 54 -31.17 8.51 5.81
N MET A 55 -31.54 7.34 5.26
CA MET A 55 -30.82 6.10 5.52
C MET A 55 -29.65 5.92 4.57
N ASP A 56 -28.61 5.23 5.04
CA ASP A 56 -27.64 4.62 4.14
C ASP A 56 -28.37 3.62 3.21
N GLN A 57 -28.10 3.70 1.90
CA GLN A 57 -28.76 2.85 0.91
C GLN A 57 -28.59 1.36 1.20
N ASN A 58 -27.44 0.97 1.77
CA ASN A 58 -27.19 -0.42 2.14
C ASN A 58 -28.02 -0.85 3.35
N LEU A 59 -28.14 0.02 4.36
CA LEU A 59 -29.04 -0.25 5.49
C LEU A 59 -30.50 -0.36 5.03
N ALA A 60 -30.93 0.45 4.06
CA ALA A 60 -32.30 0.43 3.55
C ALA A 60 -32.65 -0.89 2.86
N TRP A 61 -31.82 -1.37 1.92
CA TRP A 61 -32.10 -2.65 1.26
C TRP A 61 -31.93 -3.84 2.22
N MET A 62 -30.97 -3.80 3.16
CA MET A 62 -30.81 -4.84 4.18
C MET A 62 -32.05 -4.94 5.08
N TYR A 63 -32.57 -3.79 5.52
CA TYR A 63 -33.83 -3.73 6.27
C TYR A 63 -34.98 -4.29 5.43
N LYS A 64 -35.10 -3.88 4.17
CA LYS A 64 -36.14 -4.38 3.27
C LYS A 64 -36.09 -5.90 3.11
N MET A 65 -34.90 -6.49 2.92
CA MET A 65 -34.74 -7.96 2.86
C MET A 65 -35.27 -8.63 4.13
N THR A 66 -34.92 -8.13 5.32
CA THR A 66 -35.40 -8.71 6.58
C THR A 66 -36.92 -8.57 6.74
N LYS A 67 -37.49 -7.44 6.34
CA LYS A 67 -38.92 -7.15 6.44
C LYS A 67 -39.73 -8.03 5.50
N ASP A 68 -39.32 -8.08 4.23
CA ASP A 68 -40.08 -8.72 3.15
C ASP A 68 -39.94 -10.24 3.17
N SER A 69 -38.89 -10.77 3.82
CA SER A 69 -38.75 -12.21 4.06
C SER A 69 -39.74 -12.74 5.11
N ARG A 70 -40.30 -11.89 5.98
CA ARG A 70 -41.19 -12.33 7.07
C ARG A 70 -42.44 -12.99 6.51
N GLY A 71 -42.69 -14.22 6.96
CA GLY A 71 -43.84 -15.03 6.50
C GLY A 71 -43.65 -15.68 5.13
N LYS A 72 -42.52 -15.43 4.44
CA LYS A 72 -42.18 -16.04 3.15
C LYS A 72 -41.04 -17.05 3.28
N HIS A 73 -39.95 -16.64 3.94
CA HIS A 73 -38.72 -17.44 4.07
C HIS A 73 -38.13 -17.35 5.47
N ILE A 74 -37.43 -18.40 5.89
CA ILE A 74 -36.54 -18.31 7.04
C ILE A 74 -35.28 -17.57 6.58
N PHE A 75 -35.22 -16.27 6.84
CA PHE A 75 -34.08 -15.42 6.50
C PHE A 75 -32.94 -15.65 7.50
N ASN A 76 -32.07 -16.61 7.21
CA ASN A 76 -30.95 -17.00 8.06
C ASN A 76 -29.65 -17.21 7.24
N LYS A 77 -28.54 -17.48 7.93
CA LYS A 77 -27.23 -17.74 7.30
C LYS A 77 -27.27 -18.87 6.28
N LYS A 78 -28.00 -19.96 6.57
CA LYS A 78 -28.08 -21.14 5.70
C LYS A 78 -28.75 -20.78 4.38
N THR A 79 -29.89 -20.11 4.44
CA THR A 79 -30.63 -19.64 3.26
C THR A 79 -29.77 -18.71 2.40
N LEU A 80 -29.11 -17.72 3.01
CA LEU A 80 -28.20 -16.82 2.27
C LEU A 80 -27.04 -17.57 1.62
N SER A 81 -26.42 -18.52 2.32
CA SER A 81 -25.35 -19.35 1.79
C SER A 81 -25.81 -20.23 0.63
N GLU A 82 -27.04 -20.76 0.67
CA GLU A 82 -27.63 -21.56 -0.41
C GLU A 82 -27.88 -20.73 -1.67
N TYR A 83 -28.36 -19.49 -1.53
CA TYR A 83 -28.44 -18.57 -2.67
C TYR A 83 -27.05 -18.22 -3.20
N GLY A 84 -26.09 -17.97 -2.31
CA GLY A 84 -24.69 -17.73 -2.65
C GLY A 84 -24.05 -18.86 -3.47
N ALA A 85 -24.39 -20.12 -3.18
CA ALA A 85 -23.87 -21.27 -3.91
C ALA A 85 -24.34 -21.35 -5.38
N ASN A 86 -25.42 -20.64 -5.73
CA ASN A 86 -25.99 -20.60 -7.07
C ASN A 86 -25.63 -19.34 -7.86
N VAL A 87 -24.83 -18.44 -7.28
CA VAL A 87 -24.37 -17.21 -7.93
C VAL A 87 -23.49 -17.55 -9.14
N GLU A 88 -23.80 -16.94 -10.28
CA GLU A 88 -23.00 -17.04 -11.49
C GLU A 88 -21.74 -16.19 -11.37
N LEU A 89 -20.62 -16.75 -11.79
CA LEU A 89 -19.31 -16.09 -11.82
C LEU A 89 -18.94 -15.76 -13.26
N PHE A 90 -18.13 -14.72 -13.45
CA PHE A 90 -17.54 -14.47 -14.77
C PHE A 90 -16.69 -15.67 -15.25
N PRO A 91 -16.55 -15.87 -16.57
CA PRO A 91 -15.76 -16.96 -17.13
C PRO A 91 -14.32 -17.00 -16.57
N GLY A 92 -13.89 -18.17 -16.11
CA GLY A 92 -12.53 -18.45 -15.65
C GLY A 92 -12.21 -18.04 -14.20
N VAL A 93 -13.18 -17.48 -13.45
CA VAL A 93 -12.99 -17.05 -12.06
C VAL A 93 -12.67 -18.23 -11.13
N GLU A 94 -13.30 -19.40 -11.32
CA GLU A 94 -13.07 -20.56 -10.44
C GLU A 94 -11.59 -21.02 -10.47
N GLU A 95 -10.94 -20.97 -11.64
CA GLU A 95 -9.55 -21.39 -11.82
C GLU A 95 -8.54 -20.23 -11.69
N TRP A 96 -9.01 -18.97 -11.70
CA TRP A 96 -8.19 -17.76 -11.67
C TRP A 96 -7.21 -17.73 -10.49
N PHE A 97 -7.72 -18.02 -9.28
CA PHE A 97 -6.97 -17.87 -8.05
C PHE A 97 -5.74 -18.77 -8.02
N ASP A 98 -5.89 -20.04 -8.43
CA ASP A 98 -4.79 -20.99 -8.49
C ASP A 98 -3.72 -20.56 -9.50
N ARG A 99 -4.13 -20.10 -10.69
CA ARG A 99 -3.16 -19.64 -11.72
C ARG A 99 -2.35 -18.44 -11.24
N ILE A 100 -3.01 -17.45 -10.63
CA ILE A 100 -2.33 -16.27 -10.11
C ILE A 100 -1.45 -16.61 -8.90
N ASN A 101 -1.92 -17.46 -7.98
CA ASN A 101 -1.12 -17.91 -6.84
C ASN A 101 0.13 -18.67 -7.27
N ASN A 102 0.00 -19.56 -8.25
CA ASN A 102 1.12 -20.33 -8.80
C ASN A 102 2.14 -19.40 -9.46
N TYR A 103 1.70 -18.45 -10.31
CA TYR A 103 2.60 -17.48 -10.91
C TYR A 103 3.30 -16.60 -9.87
N GLY A 104 2.56 -16.14 -8.86
CA GLY A 104 3.13 -15.41 -7.72
C GLY A 104 4.25 -16.20 -7.05
N LYS A 105 3.97 -17.46 -6.71
CA LYS A 105 4.94 -18.36 -6.06
C LYS A 105 6.20 -18.55 -6.90
N GLU A 106 6.07 -18.71 -8.23
CA GLU A 106 7.21 -18.81 -9.15
C GLU A 106 8.09 -17.55 -9.12
N LYS A 107 7.50 -16.38 -8.85
CA LYS A 107 8.20 -15.09 -8.73
C LYS A 107 8.63 -14.75 -7.30
N GLY A 108 8.46 -15.66 -6.35
CA GLY A 108 8.77 -15.44 -4.93
C GLY A 108 7.83 -14.44 -4.24
N ILE A 109 6.60 -14.30 -4.75
CA ILE A 109 5.55 -13.41 -4.24
C ILE A 109 4.41 -14.27 -3.70
N GLN A 110 4.06 -14.07 -2.44
CA GLN A 110 2.83 -14.63 -1.87
C GLN A 110 1.65 -13.75 -2.29
N VAL A 111 0.80 -14.26 -3.17
CA VAL A 111 -0.44 -13.57 -3.53
C VAL A 111 -1.51 -13.89 -2.48
N GLU A 112 -2.23 -12.86 -2.05
CA GLU A 112 -3.36 -13.01 -1.14
C GLU A 112 -4.59 -12.31 -1.70
N HIS A 113 -5.73 -13.00 -1.67
CA HIS A 113 -6.97 -12.50 -2.22
C HIS A 113 -7.90 -12.02 -1.10
N TYR A 114 -8.55 -10.87 -1.31
CA TYR A 114 -9.45 -10.24 -0.34
C TYR A 114 -10.71 -9.75 -1.03
N ILE A 115 -11.87 -9.95 -0.40
CA ILE A 115 -13.10 -9.29 -0.82
C ILE A 115 -13.32 -8.03 0.01
N ILE A 116 -13.66 -6.93 -0.65
CA ILE A 116 -14.15 -5.69 -0.05
C ILE A 116 -15.42 -5.28 -0.80
N SER A 117 -16.57 -5.76 -0.32
CA SER A 117 -17.85 -5.64 -1.01
C SER A 117 -18.92 -4.99 -0.15
N SER A 118 -19.86 -4.30 -0.79
CA SER A 118 -21.10 -3.83 -0.15
C SER A 118 -22.15 -4.94 0.00
N GLY A 119 -22.00 -6.03 -0.76
CA GLY A 119 -22.92 -7.17 -0.76
C GLY A 119 -22.89 -8.00 0.52
N LEU A 120 -23.58 -9.15 0.51
CA LEU A 120 -23.77 -9.99 1.69
C LEU A 120 -22.68 -11.03 1.88
N LYS A 121 -22.04 -10.97 3.04
CA LYS A 121 -20.96 -11.87 3.45
C LYS A 121 -21.37 -13.33 3.36
N GLU A 122 -22.54 -13.68 3.86
CA GLU A 122 -23.03 -15.06 3.90
C GLU A 122 -23.29 -15.63 2.51
N MET A 123 -23.70 -14.79 1.56
CA MET A 123 -23.84 -15.21 0.16
C MET A 123 -22.45 -15.45 -0.46
N ILE A 124 -21.50 -14.53 -0.27
CA ILE A 124 -20.13 -14.69 -0.77
C ILE A 124 -19.46 -15.93 -0.17
N GLU A 125 -19.62 -16.18 1.13
CA GLU A 125 -19.12 -17.37 1.82
C GLU A 125 -19.76 -18.68 1.31
N GLY A 126 -20.96 -18.61 0.73
CA GLY A 126 -21.62 -19.74 0.09
C GLY A 126 -21.09 -20.09 -1.31
N THR A 127 -20.31 -19.21 -1.94
CA THR A 127 -19.77 -19.44 -3.29
C THR A 127 -18.64 -20.47 -3.29
N LYS A 128 -18.41 -21.11 -4.44
CA LYS A 128 -17.29 -22.05 -4.61
C LYS A 128 -15.91 -21.42 -4.43
N ILE A 129 -15.81 -20.10 -4.60
CA ILE A 129 -14.55 -19.36 -4.55
C ILE A 129 -14.23 -18.80 -3.15
N ALA A 130 -15.15 -18.96 -2.19
CA ALA A 130 -15.00 -18.43 -0.83
C ALA A 130 -13.67 -18.84 -0.16
N SER A 131 -13.22 -20.08 -0.39
CA SER A 131 -12.01 -20.63 0.21
C SER A 131 -10.70 -19.98 -0.27
N TYR A 132 -10.71 -19.26 -1.39
CA TYR A 132 -9.52 -18.57 -1.88
C TYR A 132 -9.24 -17.25 -1.15
N PHE A 133 -10.24 -16.68 -0.49
CA PHE A 133 -10.10 -15.39 0.15
C PHE A 133 -9.49 -15.51 1.54
N LYS A 134 -8.42 -14.76 1.77
CA LYS A 134 -7.80 -14.63 3.08
C LYS A 134 -8.74 -13.97 4.08
N LYS A 135 -9.55 -13.02 3.62
CA LYS A 135 -10.63 -12.38 4.37
C LYS A 135 -11.70 -11.84 3.42
N ILE A 136 -12.96 -12.00 3.84
CA ILE A 136 -14.13 -11.41 3.18
C ILE A 136 -14.64 -10.28 4.08
N TYR A 137 -14.51 -9.04 3.59
CA TYR A 137 -15.16 -7.87 4.17
C TYR A 137 -16.42 -7.56 3.35
N ALA A 138 -17.56 -7.89 3.92
CA ALA A 138 -18.88 -7.70 3.32
C ALA A 138 -19.91 -7.33 4.39
N SER A 139 -21.06 -6.79 3.98
CA SER A 139 -22.20 -6.52 4.86
C SER A 139 -22.74 -7.84 5.41
N SER A 140 -23.24 -7.85 6.64
CA SER A 140 -23.74 -9.08 7.30
C SER A 140 -24.85 -8.77 8.28
N PHE A 141 -25.60 -9.80 8.67
CA PHE A 141 -26.67 -9.66 9.67
C PHE A 141 -26.24 -10.17 11.05
N TYR A 142 -26.87 -9.60 12.07
CA TYR A 142 -27.00 -10.18 13.39
C TYR A 142 -28.21 -11.14 13.36
N TYR A 143 -27.99 -12.33 13.90
CA TYR A 143 -28.98 -13.39 13.96
C TYR A 143 -29.36 -13.62 15.42
N ASP A 144 -30.65 -13.74 15.69
CA ASP A 144 -31.17 -14.01 17.03
C ASP A 144 -30.93 -15.46 17.48
N ALA A 145 -31.48 -15.84 18.64
CA ALA A 145 -31.31 -17.17 19.21
C ALA A 145 -31.89 -18.30 18.35
N ASP A 146 -32.88 -17.99 17.50
CA ASP A 146 -33.49 -18.94 16.56
C ASP A 146 -32.75 -18.94 15.20
N GLY A 147 -31.68 -18.16 15.09
CA GLY A 147 -30.85 -18.05 13.89
C GLY A 147 -31.47 -17.19 12.80
N VAL A 148 -32.49 -16.39 13.09
CA VAL A 148 -33.15 -15.50 12.12
C VAL A 148 -32.42 -14.15 12.08
N ALA A 149 -32.17 -13.62 10.88
CA ALA A 149 -31.56 -12.31 10.70
C ALA A 149 -32.56 -11.21 11.10
N VAL A 150 -32.14 -10.36 12.04
CA VAL A 150 -33.01 -9.31 12.60
C VAL A 150 -32.45 -7.90 12.45
N TRP A 151 -31.14 -7.74 12.27
CA TRP A 151 -30.49 -6.43 12.20
C TRP A 151 -29.18 -6.48 11.41
N PRO A 152 -28.77 -5.44 10.68
CA PRO A 152 -27.43 -5.37 10.08
C PRO A 152 -26.31 -5.40 11.15
N ALA A 153 -25.46 -6.42 11.15
CA ALA A 153 -24.29 -6.50 12.02
C ALA A 153 -23.11 -5.70 11.47
N GLN A 154 -22.93 -5.71 10.15
CA GLN A 154 -21.96 -4.89 9.43
C GLN A 154 -22.65 -4.31 8.20
N CYS A 155 -22.43 -3.03 7.94
CA CYS A 155 -22.88 -2.36 6.73
C CYS A 155 -21.68 -1.72 6.06
N ILE A 156 -21.27 -2.28 4.94
CA ILE A 156 -20.15 -1.75 4.15
C ILE A 156 -20.71 -0.93 3.01
N ASN A 157 -20.39 0.36 3.02
CA ASN A 157 -20.66 1.29 1.93
C ASN A 157 -19.37 1.80 1.27
N TYR A 158 -19.51 2.57 0.19
CA TYR A 158 -18.42 3.13 -0.61
C TYR A 158 -17.37 3.89 0.21
N THR A 159 -17.75 4.59 1.28
CA THR A 159 -16.79 5.28 2.16
C THR A 159 -16.03 4.30 3.06
N SER A 160 -16.77 3.37 3.67
CA SER A 160 -16.23 2.40 4.63
C SER A 160 -15.35 1.34 3.97
N LYS A 161 -15.48 1.07 2.66
CA LYS A 161 -14.60 0.13 1.93
C LYS A 161 -13.11 0.47 2.17
N THR A 162 -12.77 1.75 2.26
CA THR A 162 -11.38 2.24 2.43
C THR A 162 -10.71 1.78 3.73
N GLN A 163 -11.45 1.63 4.85
CA GLN A 163 -10.84 1.19 6.11
C GLN A 163 -10.27 -0.23 6.03
N PHE A 164 -10.85 -1.09 5.18
CA PHE A 164 -10.39 -2.47 5.04
C PHE A 164 -9.04 -2.55 4.35
N LEU A 165 -8.71 -1.60 3.47
CA LEU A 165 -7.36 -1.50 2.90
C LEU A 165 -6.32 -1.16 3.97
N PHE A 166 -6.63 -0.28 4.92
CA PHE A 166 -5.74 -0.01 6.05
C PHE A 166 -5.58 -1.21 6.98
N ARG A 167 -6.66 -1.99 7.18
CA ARG A 167 -6.61 -3.25 7.94
C ARG A 167 -5.70 -4.27 7.28
N ILE A 168 -5.84 -4.49 5.97
CA ILE A 168 -4.95 -5.37 5.19
C ILE A 168 -3.51 -4.87 5.28
N LYS A 169 -3.30 -3.55 5.14
CA LYS A 169 -1.96 -2.93 5.22
C LYS A 169 -1.25 -3.27 6.53
N LYS A 170 -1.97 -3.17 7.64
CA LYS A 170 -1.44 -3.41 9.00
C LYS A 170 -1.50 -4.87 9.43
N GLY A 171 -2.23 -5.73 8.71
CA GLY A 171 -2.49 -7.12 9.12
C GLY A 171 -3.52 -7.25 10.25
N ALA A 172 -4.28 -6.20 10.54
CA ALA A 172 -5.33 -6.16 11.56
C ALA A 172 -6.68 -6.58 10.95
N LEU A 173 -6.79 -7.85 10.57
CA LEU A 173 -7.85 -8.33 9.67
C LEU A 173 -9.25 -8.44 10.32
N ASP A 174 -9.36 -8.39 11.63
CA ASP A 174 -10.66 -8.46 12.29
C ASP A 174 -11.36 -7.11 12.34
N PHE A 175 -12.69 -7.11 12.15
CA PHE A 175 -13.52 -5.90 12.08
C PHE A 175 -13.36 -5.00 13.32
N ASN A 176 -13.22 -5.61 14.49
CA ASN A 176 -13.11 -4.91 15.77
C ASN A 176 -11.67 -4.84 16.28
N ASP A 177 -10.67 -5.20 15.46
CA ASP A 177 -9.27 -5.07 15.87
C ASP A 177 -8.89 -3.59 15.91
N THR A 178 -8.60 -3.09 17.11
CA THR A 178 -8.19 -1.71 17.36
C THR A 178 -6.79 -1.41 16.86
N LYS A 179 -5.97 -2.44 16.59
CA LYS A 179 -4.60 -2.29 16.04
C LYS A 179 -4.57 -1.56 14.71
N VAL A 180 -5.69 -1.48 14.00
CA VAL A 180 -5.80 -0.63 12.81
C VAL A 180 -5.49 0.84 13.10
N ASN A 181 -5.62 1.29 14.35
CA ASN A 181 -5.31 2.66 14.78
C ASN A 181 -3.86 2.85 15.25
N ASP A 182 -3.13 1.77 15.49
CA ASP A 182 -1.75 1.86 15.98
C ASP A 182 -0.83 2.50 14.93
N TYR A 183 0.20 3.20 15.40
CA TYR A 183 1.24 3.73 14.53
C TYR A 183 2.20 2.62 14.10
N PHE A 184 2.47 2.54 12.80
CA PHE A 184 3.44 1.62 12.20
C PHE A 184 4.42 2.41 11.34
N LYS A 185 5.70 2.04 11.41
CA LYS A 185 6.70 2.52 10.46
C LYS A 185 6.55 1.81 9.12
N GLU A 186 7.14 2.39 8.08
CA GLU A 186 7.02 1.88 6.70
C GLU A 186 7.50 0.44 6.54
N ASP A 187 8.52 0.03 7.30
CA ASP A 187 9.09 -1.33 7.31
C ASP A 187 8.30 -2.33 8.17
N GLU A 188 7.35 -1.85 8.98
CA GLU A 188 6.54 -2.68 9.89
C GLU A 188 5.22 -3.13 9.22
N TYR A 189 4.73 -2.42 8.19
CA TYR A 189 3.50 -2.79 7.49
C TYR A 189 3.55 -4.20 6.89
N ARG A 190 2.49 -4.98 7.08
CA ARG A 190 2.40 -6.34 6.54
C ARG A 190 2.32 -6.33 5.02
N VAL A 191 1.43 -5.52 4.47
CA VAL A 191 1.25 -5.35 3.02
C VAL A 191 1.23 -3.85 2.72
N PRO A 192 2.34 -3.23 2.29
CA PRO A 192 2.33 -1.81 1.95
C PRO A 192 1.40 -1.56 0.75
N PHE A 193 0.82 -0.36 0.62
CA PHE A 193 -0.12 -0.02 -0.46
C PHE A 193 0.46 -0.23 -1.87
N ARG A 194 1.77 0.00 -2.04
CA ARG A 194 2.50 -0.29 -3.28
C ARG A 194 2.43 -1.77 -3.72
N ASN A 195 2.11 -2.67 -2.80
CA ASN A 195 1.90 -4.10 -3.04
C ASN A 195 0.41 -4.46 -2.91
N MET A 196 -0.48 -3.55 -3.31
CA MET A 196 -1.91 -3.81 -3.41
C MET A 196 -2.39 -3.59 -4.84
N VAL A 197 -3.24 -4.50 -5.28
CA VAL A 197 -4.07 -4.36 -6.49
C VAL A 197 -5.52 -4.25 -6.03
N TYR A 198 -6.25 -3.27 -6.54
CA TYR A 198 -7.70 -3.16 -6.36
C TYR A 198 -8.39 -3.38 -7.69
N ILE A 199 -9.32 -4.32 -7.75
CA ILE A 199 -10.11 -4.66 -8.93
C ILE A 199 -11.58 -4.40 -8.60
N GLY A 200 -12.26 -3.60 -9.41
CA GLY A 200 -13.68 -3.31 -9.24
C GLY A 200 -14.27 -2.70 -10.50
N ASP A 201 -15.59 -2.71 -10.65
CA ASP A 201 -16.27 -2.12 -11.81
C ASP A 201 -16.88 -0.74 -11.49
N SER A 202 -17.04 -0.42 -10.20
CA SER A 202 -18.04 0.55 -9.77
C SER A 202 -17.49 1.92 -9.40
N ASP A 203 -18.36 2.94 -9.50
CA ASP A 203 -18.06 4.26 -8.96
C ASP A 203 -17.88 4.21 -7.42
N THR A 204 -18.49 3.21 -6.76
CA THR A 204 -18.36 3.01 -5.31
C THR A 204 -16.95 2.61 -4.88
N ASP A 205 -16.15 2.07 -5.81
CA ASP A 205 -14.77 1.64 -5.57
C ASP A 205 -13.75 2.74 -5.85
N ILE A 206 -14.15 3.86 -6.45
CA ILE A 206 -13.25 4.98 -6.77
C ILE A 206 -12.41 5.41 -5.56
N PRO A 207 -12.96 5.59 -4.34
CA PRO A 207 -12.15 5.95 -3.19
C PRO A 207 -11.04 4.94 -2.89
N CYS A 208 -11.33 3.65 -2.99
CA CYS A 208 -10.36 2.57 -2.79
C CYS A 208 -9.30 2.55 -3.90
N MET A 209 -9.74 2.60 -5.15
CA MET A 209 -8.87 2.63 -6.33
C MET A 209 -7.92 3.84 -6.30
N LYS A 210 -8.43 5.01 -5.94
CA LYS A 210 -7.62 6.22 -5.82
C LYS A 210 -6.64 6.12 -4.67
N LEU A 211 -7.07 5.62 -3.50
CA LEU A 211 -6.20 5.43 -2.35
C LEU A 211 -5.03 4.49 -2.68
N VAL A 212 -5.31 3.35 -3.29
CA VAL A 212 -4.27 2.37 -3.67
C VAL A 212 -3.31 2.97 -4.71
N SER A 213 -3.84 3.56 -5.79
CA SER A 213 -3.01 4.10 -6.88
C SER A 213 -2.14 5.29 -6.45
N THR A 214 -2.66 6.22 -5.64
CA THR A 214 -1.88 7.35 -5.11
C THR A 214 -0.76 6.90 -4.18
N ASN A 215 -0.90 5.73 -3.52
CA ASN A 215 0.12 5.17 -2.64
C ASN A 215 1.01 4.11 -3.34
N GLY A 216 1.08 4.16 -4.68
CA GLY A 216 2.01 3.36 -5.49
C GLY A 216 1.50 1.98 -5.89
N GLY A 217 0.28 1.60 -5.48
CA GLY A 217 -0.36 0.36 -5.88
C GLY A 217 -1.05 0.46 -7.25
N TYR A 218 -1.93 -0.50 -7.52
CA TYR A 218 -2.55 -0.67 -8.83
C TYR A 218 -4.07 -0.70 -8.70
N SER A 219 -4.77 0.10 -9.50
CA SER A 219 -6.23 0.10 -9.61
C SER A 219 -6.62 -0.34 -11.01
N ILE A 220 -7.45 -1.37 -11.10
CA ILE A 220 -7.95 -1.96 -12.35
C ILE A 220 -9.46 -1.85 -12.35
N GLY A 221 -10.00 -1.06 -13.29
CA GLY A 221 -11.43 -1.03 -13.57
C GLY A 221 -11.83 -2.20 -14.46
N VAL A 222 -12.76 -3.05 -14.06
CA VAL A 222 -13.30 -4.10 -14.95
C VAL A 222 -14.63 -3.69 -15.56
N HIS A 223 -14.93 -4.21 -16.74
CA HIS A 223 -16.19 -3.93 -17.43
C HIS A 223 -16.71 -5.16 -18.18
N GLY A 224 -18.03 -5.24 -18.38
CA GLY A 224 -18.62 -6.20 -19.33
C GLY A 224 -18.31 -5.83 -20.78
N LYS A 225 -18.46 -6.78 -21.71
CA LYS A 225 -18.12 -6.64 -23.14
C LYS A 225 -18.60 -5.34 -23.79
N ASP A 226 -19.83 -4.95 -23.50
CA ASP A 226 -20.51 -3.82 -24.16
C ASP A 226 -20.50 -2.51 -23.35
N SER A 227 -19.79 -2.46 -22.21
CA SER A 227 -19.92 -1.37 -21.22
C SER A 227 -18.61 -0.63 -20.90
N LYS A 228 -17.94 -0.10 -21.92
CA LYS A 228 -16.63 0.59 -21.77
C LYS A 228 -16.71 2.05 -21.31
N ASN A 229 -17.83 2.74 -21.53
CA ASN A 229 -17.92 4.19 -21.27
C ASN A 229 -17.64 4.56 -19.80
N LYS A 230 -18.03 3.71 -18.85
CA LYS A 230 -17.80 3.92 -17.42
C LYS A 230 -16.31 3.94 -17.09
N VAL A 231 -15.57 2.91 -17.51
CA VAL A 231 -14.11 2.85 -17.28
C VAL A 231 -13.35 3.93 -18.05
N PHE A 232 -13.82 4.32 -19.24
CA PHE A 232 -13.23 5.44 -19.98
C PHE A 232 -13.34 6.76 -19.22
N LYS A 233 -14.51 7.07 -18.69
CA LYS A 233 -14.72 8.24 -17.83
C LYS A 233 -13.82 8.19 -16.59
N MET A 234 -13.70 7.03 -15.95
CA MET A 234 -12.83 6.85 -14.78
C MET A 234 -11.34 7.07 -15.11
N ILE A 235 -10.89 6.69 -16.31
CA ILE A 235 -9.52 6.97 -16.80
C ILE A 235 -9.34 8.47 -17.05
N GLU A 236 -10.27 9.12 -17.77
CA GLU A 236 -10.22 10.56 -18.07
C GLU A 236 -10.15 11.40 -16.79
N GLU A 237 -10.91 11.01 -15.77
CA GLU A 237 -10.96 11.67 -14.47
C GLU A 237 -9.79 11.28 -13.54
N ASN A 238 -8.79 10.52 -14.04
CA ASN A 238 -7.63 10.02 -13.29
C ASN A 238 -8.02 9.25 -12.01
N ARG A 239 -9.14 8.52 -12.05
CA ARG A 239 -9.68 7.73 -10.93
C ARG A 239 -9.11 6.32 -10.88
N ILE A 240 -8.83 5.75 -12.05
CA ILE A 240 -8.17 4.44 -12.21
C ILE A 240 -6.94 4.56 -13.09
N LYS A 241 -6.12 3.52 -13.12
CA LYS A 241 -4.85 3.46 -13.86
C LYS A 241 -4.91 2.50 -15.04
N TYR A 242 -5.62 1.40 -14.87
CA TYR A 242 -5.81 0.38 -15.90
C TYR A 242 -7.29 0.01 -15.95
N PHE A 243 -7.71 -0.54 -17.08
CA PHE A 243 -9.00 -1.21 -17.19
C PHE A 243 -8.86 -2.42 -18.11
N THR A 244 -9.70 -3.42 -17.92
CA THR A 244 -9.79 -4.62 -18.77
C THR A 244 -11.23 -5.11 -18.82
N GLU A 245 -11.55 -6.01 -19.74
CA GLU A 245 -12.79 -6.79 -19.64
C GLU A 245 -12.78 -7.66 -18.36
N ALA A 246 -13.96 -7.93 -17.80
CA ALA A 246 -14.16 -8.89 -16.72
C ALA A 246 -14.06 -10.35 -17.24
N ASP A 247 -12.93 -10.67 -17.84
CA ASP A 247 -12.59 -12.00 -18.36
C ASP A 247 -11.43 -12.56 -17.56
N TYR A 248 -11.72 -13.62 -16.79
CA TYR A 248 -10.76 -14.28 -15.90
C TYR A 248 -10.24 -15.58 -16.50
N THR A 249 -10.43 -15.83 -17.80
CA THR A 249 -9.91 -17.03 -18.48
C THR A 249 -8.38 -17.00 -18.64
N GLU A 250 -7.80 -18.15 -18.96
CA GLU A 250 -6.36 -18.25 -19.18
C GLU A 250 -5.91 -17.42 -20.39
N GLY A 251 -4.92 -16.55 -20.18
CA GLY A 251 -4.35 -15.69 -21.24
C GLY A 251 -5.17 -14.43 -21.52
N SER A 252 -6.19 -14.13 -20.71
CA SER A 252 -6.96 -12.89 -20.83
C SER A 252 -6.09 -11.65 -20.55
N GLU A 253 -6.57 -10.48 -21.00
CA GLU A 253 -5.89 -9.20 -20.75
C GLU A 253 -5.72 -8.93 -19.24
N LEU A 254 -6.74 -9.28 -18.44
CA LEU A 254 -6.70 -9.16 -16.99
C LEU A 254 -5.62 -10.04 -16.37
N GLU A 255 -5.49 -11.30 -16.80
CA GLU A 255 -4.46 -12.20 -16.28
C GLU A 255 -3.06 -11.71 -16.63
N ILE A 256 -2.84 -11.30 -17.88
CA ILE A 256 -1.55 -10.77 -18.34
C ILE A 256 -1.19 -9.52 -17.53
N LEU A 257 -2.13 -8.61 -17.31
CA LEU A 257 -1.92 -7.41 -16.53
C LEU A 257 -1.52 -7.71 -15.08
N VAL A 258 -2.23 -8.63 -14.41
CA VAL A 258 -1.92 -9.03 -13.03
C VAL A 258 -0.56 -9.73 -12.94
N LYS A 259 -0.21 -10.59 -13.91
CA LYS A 259 1.13 -11.21 -13.99
C LYS A 259 2.25 -10.15 -14.13
N ASN A 260 2.04 -9.14 -14.97
CA ASN A 260 2.99 -8.01 -15.09
C ASN A 260 3.12 -7.21 -13.79
N ILE A 261 2.02 -7.04 -13.03
CA ILE A 261 2.06 -6.38 -11.72
C ILE A 261 2.84 -7.23 -10.71
N ILE A 262 2.70 -8.56 -10.72
CA ILE A 262 3.50 -9.47 -9.89
C ILE A 262 4.99 -9.31 -10.20
N ASP A 263 5.38 -9.32 -11.47
CA ASP A 263 6.78 -9.15 -11.88
C ASP A 263 7.35 -7.80 -11.43
N ARG A 264 6.57 -6.73 -11.59
CA ARG A 264 6.94 -5.40 -11.11
C ARG A 264 7.06 -5.34 -9.58
N THR A 265 6.18 -6.03 -8.87
CA THR A 265 6.23 -6.11 -7.39
C THR A 265 7.51 -6.80 -6.94
N ALA A 266 7.87 -7.92 -7.56
CA ALA A 266 9.12 -8.63 -7.27
C ALA A 266 10.35 -7.75 -7.49
N ALA A 267 10.40 -7.04 -8.62
CA ALA A 267 11.50 -6.12 -8.91
C ALA A 267 11.56 -4.93 -7.93
N ASN A 268 10.41 -4.32 -7.60
CA ASN A 268 10.34 -3.18 -6.69
C ASN A 268 10.79 -3.55 -5.28
N GLU A 269 10.41 -4.72 -4.77
CA GLU A 269 10.75 -5.14 -3.40
C GLU A 269 12.23 -5.48 -3.21
N ILE A 270 12.99 -5.65 -4.29
CA ILE A 270 14.47 -5.67 -4.25
C ILE A 270 14.99 -4.25 -3.93
N LEU A 271 14.44 -3.23 -4.60
CA LEU A 271 14.83 -1.83 -4.40
C LEU A 271 14.40 -1.32 -3.02
N GLU A 272 13.21 -1.67 -2.55
CA GLU A 272 12.72 -1.29 -1.22
C GLU A 272 13.56 -1.90 -0.10
N ARG A 273 14.00 -3.16 -0.25
CA ARG A 273 14.97 -3.77 0.66
C ARG A 273 16.28 -2.99 0.70
N LYS A 274 16.81 -2.59 -0.46
CA LYS A 274 18.03 -1.78 -0.54
C LYS A 274 17.85 -0.41 0.11
N ASN A 275 16.73 0.26 -0.12
CA ASN A 275 16.41 1.52 0.54
C ASN A 275 16.37 1.37 2.07
N ALA A 276 15.70 0.33 2.57
CA ALA A 276 15.63 0.04 4.00
C ALA A 276 17.00 -0.26 4.62
N GLU A 277 17.94 -0.84 3.87
CA GLU A 277 19.34 -0.98 4.30
C GLU A 277 20.04 0.38 4.42
N CYS A 278 19.95 1.23 3.39
CA CYS A 278 20.52 2.58 3.41
C CYS A 278 19.98 3.40 4.58
N LEU A 279 18.68 3.33 4.86
CA LEU A 279 18.06 4.01 6.01
C LEU A 279 18.55 3.46 7.35
N ARG A 280 18.77 2.15 7.46
CA ARG A 280 19.32 1.51 8.68
C ARG A 280 20.77 1.92 8.89
N GLU A 281 21.57 1.97 7.83
CA GLU A 281 22.96 2.45 7.86
C GLU A 281 23.01 3.90 8.33
N MET A 282 22.25 4.80 7.69
CA MET A 282 22.16 6.20 8.09
C MET A 282 21.74 6.34 9.57
N LYS A 283 20.72 5.59 10.02
CA LYS A 283 20.27 5.64 11.42
C LYS A 283 21.37 5.18 12.38
N ARG A 284 22.08 4.09 12.08
CA ARG A 284 23.21 3.60 12.89
C ARG A 284 24.32 4.63 12.97
N GLU A 285 24.68 5.21 11.82
CA GLU A 285 25.74 6.21 11.77
C GLU A 285 25.37 7.50 12.48
N ARG A 286 24.09 7.87 12.56
CA ARG A 286 23.60 9.09 13.23
C ARG A 286 23.10 8.88 14.66
N THR A 287 23.02 7.64 15.13
CA THR A 287 22.60 7.34 16.52
C THR A 287 23.59 8.00 17.50
N ASN A 288 23.07 8.73 18.48
CA ASN A 288 23.84 9.49 19.49
C ASN A 288 24.73 10.62 18.94
N LYS A 289 24.45 11.11 17.73
CA LYS A 289 25.10 12.30 17.19
C LYS A 289 24.08 13.43 17.15
N ASP A 290 24.49 14.57 17.68
CA ASP A 290 23.69 15.79 17.66
C ASP A 290 23.76 16.48 16.28
N GLU A 291 22.95 17.52 16.11
CA GLU A 291 22.95 18.31 14.89
C GLU A 291 24.32 18.96 14.60
N ASP A 292 25.08 19.30 15.65
CA ASP A 292 26.40 19.90 15.53
C ASP A 292 27.41 18.91 14.90
N TYR A 293 27.41 17.66 15.37
CA TYR A 293 28.20 16.60 14.78
C TYR A 293 27.86 16.41 13.29
N ILE A 294 26.58 16.41 12.92
CA ILE A 294 26.14 16.22 11.52
C ILE A 294 26.61 17.39 10.66
N LYS A 295 26.47 18.64 11.13
CA LYS A 295 26.97 19.83 10.42
C LYS A 295 28.48 19.78 10.20
N LYS A 296 29.23 19.30 11.18
CA LYS A 296 30.69 19.10 11.07
C LYS A 296 31.06 18.07 10.00
N GLU A 297 30.39 16.92 9.97
CA GLU A 297 30.65 15.92 8.91
C GLU A 297 30.29 16.47 7.52
N ASP A 298 29.17 17.20 7.39
CA ASP A 298 28.76 17.81 6.12
C ASP A 298 29.80 18.83 5.60
N LEU A 299 30.38 19.65 6.48
CA LEU A 299 31.46 20.57 6.10
C LEU A 299 32.73 19.82 5.67
N ILE A 300 33.06 18.71 6.32
CA ILE A 300 34.21 17.86 5.96
C ILE A 300 33.98 17.23 4.59
N ASP A 301 32.77 16.75 4.30
CA ASP A 301 32.41 16.16 3.02
C ASP A 301 32.45 17.22 1.90
N GLN A 302 31.89 18.41 2.15
CA GLN A 302 32.00 19.56 1.23
C GLN A 302 33.47 19.92 0.94
N LEU A 303 34.33 19.93 1.96
CA LEU A 303 35.76 20.22 1.77
C LEU A 303 36.43 19.13 0.93
N SER A 304 36.08 17.87 1.16
CA SER A 304 36.59 16.72 0.40
C SER A 304 36.21 16.77 -1.07
N GLU A 305 35.00 17.24 -1.37
CA GLU A 305 34.41 17.31 -2.72
C GLU A 305 34.54 18.68 -3.38
N SER A 306 35.29 19.61 -2.77
CA SER A 306 35.38 20.98 -3.26
C SER A 306 35.85 21.04 -4.73
N PRO A 307 35.05 21.62 -5.65
CA PRO A 307 35.33 21.60 -7.09
C PRO A 307 36.24 22.75 -7.54
N SER A 308 36.49 23.75 -6.69
CA SER A 308 37.25 24.94 -7.05
C SER A 308 37.88 25.62 -5.84
N PHE A 309 38.92 26.43 -6.08
CA PHE A 309 39.55 27.23 -5.04
C PHE A 309 38.58 28.17 -4.33
N SER A 310 37.75 28.90 -5.10
CA SER A 310 36.71 29.79 -4.54
C SER A 310 35.79 29.04 -3.58
N LYS A 311 35.36 27.83 -3.97
CA LYS A 311 34.50 27.03 -3.11
C LYS A 311 35.22 26.53 -1.85
N THR A 312 36.49 26.16 -1.98
CA THR A 312 37.32 25.78 -0.83
C THR A 312 37.41 26.92 0.18
N HIS A 313 37.63 28.17 -0.25
CA HIS A 313 37.63 29.33 0.66
C HIS A 313 36.29 29.53 1.36
N GLU A 314 35.16 29.41 0.65
CA GLU A 314 33.84 29.50 1.27
C GLU A 314 33.62 28.42 2.33
N ILE A 315 34.06 27.19 2.09
CA ILE A 315 33.92 26.07 3.03
C ILE A 315 34.83 26.30 4.24
N ILE A 316 36.10 26.65 4.02
CA ILE A 316 37.05 26.96 5.09
C ILE A 316 36.52 28.10 5.96
N LYS A 317 35.96 29.16 5.38
CA LYS A 317 35.32 30.25 6.13
C LYS A 317 34.19 29.77 7.06
N LYS A 318 33.44 28.73 6.68
CA LYS A 318 32.41 28.12 7.54
C LYS A 318 32.99 27.17 8.59
N MET A 319 34.13 26.55 8.31
CA MET A 319 34.81 25.62 9.22
C MET A 319 35.66 26.33 10.27
N SER A 320 36.26 27.49 9.96
CA SER A 320 37.17 28.22 10.85
C SER A 320 36.58 28.64 12.21
N PRO A 321 35.29 29.01 12.33
CA PRO A 321 34.69 29.33 13.64
C PRO A 321 34.47 28.11 14.55
N ILE A 322 34.69 26.89 14.05
CA ILE A 322 34.43 25.66 14.79
C ILE A 322 35.70 25.22 15.52
N ASP A 323 35.71 25.33 16.84
CA ASP A 323 36.90 24.97 17.63
C ASP A 323 36.90 23.50 18.09
N SER A 324 35.73 22.87 18.18
CA SER A 324 35.50 21.57 18.83
C SER A 324 35.44 20.38 17.86
N TRP A 325 36.49 20.19 17.05
CA TRP A 325 36.58 19.04 16.14
C TRP A 325 36.97 17.75 16.88
N GLY A 326 36.26 16.65 16.59
CA GLY A 326 36.63 15.33 17.11
C GLY A 326 37.93 14.81 16.50
N SER A 327 38.66 13.94 17.21
CA SER A 327 39.95 13.40 16.74
C SER A 327 39.86 12.68 15.38
N LYS A 328 38.77 11.95 15.13
CA LYS A 328 38.50 11.32 13.82
C LYS A 328 38.25 12.35 12.71
N GLN A 329 37.53 13.43 13.03
CA GLN A 329 37.23 14.53 12.10
C GLN A 329 38.50 15.29 11.72
N ILE A 330 39.33 15.65 12.71
CA ILE A 330 40.64 16.26 12.49
C ILE A 330 41.48 15.41 11.54
N LYS A 331 41.53 14.09 11.76
CA LYS A 331 42.27 13.17 10.88
C LYS A 331 41.73 13.17 9.44
N ARG A 332 40.41 13.25 9.25
CA ARG A 332 39.79 13.37 7.91
C ARG A 332 40.17 14.69 7.24
N ILE A 333 40.03 15.81 7.95
CA ILE A 333 40.39 17.16 7.47
C ILE A 333 41.84 17.19 6.99
N LEU A 334 42.78 16.71 7.80
CA LEU A 334 44.20 16.66 7.43
C LEU A 334 44.45 15.75 6.23
N LYS A 335 43.75 14.62 6.11
CA LYS A 335 43.88 13.74 4.93
C LYS A 335 43.38 14.43 3.66
N ILE A 336 42.28 15.17 3.74
CA ILE A 336 41.70 15.93 2.61
C ILE A 336 42.69 16.98 2.11
N ALA A 337 43.37 17.69 3.02
CA ALA A 337 44.39 18.69 2.67
C ALA A 337 45.48 18.15 1.72
N LEU A 338 45.82 16.87 1.86
CA LEU A 338 46.89 16.24 1.08
C LEU A 338 46.36 15.48 -0.15
N ALA A 339 45.11 15.00 -0.09
CA ALA A 339 44.51 14.17 -1.12
C ALA A 339 43.71 14.95 -2.17
N ASN A 340 43.04 16.04 -1.77
CA ASN A 340 42.29 16.88 -2.70
C ASN A 340 43.23 17.95 -3.30
N ASN A 341 43.43 17.90 -4.62
CA ASN A 341 44.33 18.82 -5.33
C ASN A 341 43.91 20.30 -5.19
N GLN A 342 42.60 20.58 -5.18
CA GLN A 342 42.10 21.95 -5.02
C GLN A 342 42.51 22.52 -3.67
N VAL A 343 42.34 21.73 -2.61
CA VAL A 343 42.71 22.12 -1.24
C VAL A 343 44.23 22.23 -1.10
N ARG A 344 44.96 21.23 -1.59
CA ARG A 344 46.42 21.16 -1.47
C ARG A 344 47.12 22.35 -2.13
N TYR A 345 46.64 22.78 -3.29
CA TYR A 345 47.28 23.84 -4.08
C TYR A 345 47.22 25.20 -3.37
N ILE A 346 46.18 25.43 -2.58
CA ILE A 346 45.92 26.70 -1.88
C ILE A 346 46.23 26.63 -0.39
N LEU A 347 46.96 25.61 0.08
CA LEU A 347 47.33 25.49 1.50
C LEU A 347 48.11 26.69 2.05
N LYS A 348 48.75 27.47 1.17
CA LYS A 348 49.49 28.68 1.52
C LYS A 348 48.64 29.95 1.50
N ASP A 349 47.41 29.88 1.02
CA ASP A 349 46.50 31.02 1.02
C ASP A 349 46.14 31.39 2.45
N HIS A 350 46.03 32.69 2.73
CA HIS A 350 46.04 33.20 4.11
C HIS A 350 44.99 32.55 5.02
N ASP A 351 43.74 32.45 4.59
CA ASP A 351 42.64 31.85 5.36
C ASP A 351 42.78 30.32 5.50
N VAL A 352 43.20 29.64 4.44
CA VAL A 352 43.42 28.19 4.41
C VAL A 352 44.62 27.79 5.28
N LYS A 353 45.73 28.52 5.16
CA LYS A 353 46.93 28.39 6.00
C LYS A 353 46.56 28.51 7.47
N ASN A 354 45.88 29.60 7.85
CA ASN A 354 45.49 29.84 9.24
C ASN A 354 44.60 28.72 9.80
N PHE A 355 43.64 28.25 9.01
CA PHE A 355 42.78 27.13 9.40
C PHE A 355 43.59 25.84 9.64
N TYR A 356 44.44 25.45 8.69
CA TYR A 356 45.19 24.20 8.81
C TYR A 356 46.29 24.26 9.87
N GLU A 357 46.89 25.43 10.14
CA GLU A 357 47.78 25.61 11.28
C GLU A 357 47.09 25.33 12.61
N ASP A 358 45.86 25.83 12.79
CA ASP A 358 45.07 25.56 14.00
C ASP A 358 44.71 24.08 14.12
N ILE A 359 44.22 23.45 13.04
CA ILE A 359 43.91 22.02 13.03
C ILE A 359 45.17 21.16 13.29
N CYS A 360 46.33 21.55 12.76
CA CYS A 360 47.59 20.84 12.97
C CYS A 360 48.14 20.97 14.41
N LYS A 361 47.73 21.97 15.19
CA LYS A 361 48.04 22.04 16.63
C LYS A 361 47.24 21.00 17.42
N LYS A 362 46.06 20.63 16.93
CA LYS A 362 45.11 19.71 17.57
C LYS A 362 45.38 18.22 17.24
N SER A 363 46.45 17.89 16.49
CA SER A 363 46.83 16.51 16.15
C SER A 363 48.34 16.34 15.99
N THR A 364 48.88 15.21 16.46
CA THR A 364 50.30 14.81 16.29
C THR A 364 50.51 13.80 15.15
N SER A 365 49.52 13.66 14.26
CA SER A 365 49.59 12.69 13.16
C SER A 365 50.63 13.07 12.11
N ARG A 366 51.15 12.07 11.38
CA ARG A 366 52.06 12.26 10.23
C ARG A 366 51.50 13.25 9.18
N PHE A 367 50.20 13.23 8.95
CA PHE A 367 49.53 14.18 8.05
C PHE A 367 49.71 15.63 8.50
N SER A 368 49.69 15.90 9.81
CA SER A 368 49.93 17.25 10.33
C SER A 368 51.36 17.73 10.08
N GLN A 369 52.35 16.83 10.14
CA GLN A 369 53.74 17.19 9.87
C GLN A 369 53.93 17.51 8.38
N GLU A 370 53.41 16.66 7.49
CA GLU A 370 53.47 16.88 6.04
C GLU A 370 52.78 18.21 5.64
N ILE A 371 51.67 18.55 6.28
CA ILE A 371 50.98 19.83 6.03
C ILE A 371 51.81 21.01 6.54
N LYS A 372 52.41 20.93 7.75
CA LYS A 372 53.30 21.98 8.28
C LYS A 372 54.47 22.23 7.33
N ASP A 373 55.09 21.17 6.81
CA ASP A 373 56.20 21.29 5.87
C ASP A 373 55.80 21.97 4.54
N ILE A 374 54.55 21.79 4.09
CA ILE A 374 54.00 22.47 2.89
C ILE A 374 53.68 23.94 3.18
N ILE A 375 53.11 24.23 4.34
CA ILE A 375 52.60 25.56 4.70
C ILE A 375 53.72 26.53 5.10
N GLY A 376 54.85 26.02 5.60
CA GLY A 376 56.00 26.80 6.02
C GLY A 376 55.83 27.35 7.43
#